data_AF-A0A1Y5F8E3-F1
#
_entry.id   AF-A0A1Y5F8E3-F1
#
_cell.length_a   1.000
_cell.length_b   1.000
_cell.length_c   1.000
_cell.angle_alpha   90.00
_cell.angle_beta   90.00
_cell.angle_gamma   90.00
#
_symmetry.space_group_name_H-M   'P 1'
#
loop_
_entity.id
_entity.type
_entity.pdbx_description
1 polymer ?
#
loop_
_entity_poly.entity_id
_entity_poly.type
_entity_poly.pdbx_seq_one_letter_code
_entity_poly.pdbx_strand_id
1 'polypeptide(L)'
;MKKFIALCAITMSFGAYASCTEDFNKGISEYEFAMNYFDSGASAYQAAVDESRGQGRRSVVCANLLKSTTGFDVATKSFTNCTSAFGSAVNSCSGQSSTVAGENQAVCSGNLNVASNNYRQALLTLKRTCFISKKSAVSEIQEEIDSIE
;
A
#
# COMPACT_ATOMS: atom_id res chain seq x y z
N MET A 1 -9.07 3.77 7.26
CA MET A 1 -8.26 3.23 6.14
C MET A 1 -9.17 3.02 4.94
N LYS A 2 -8.71 3.31 3.72
CA LYS A 2 -9.53 3.12 2.50
C LYS A 2 -9.71 1.62 2.22
N LYS A 3 -10.89 1.24 1.72
CA LYS A 3 -11.26 -0.15 1.41
C LYS A 3 -10.64 -0.61 0.08
N PHE A 4 -10.36 -1.90 0.00
CA PHE A 4 -9.75 -2.57 -1.15
C PHE A 4 -10.73 -3.07 -2.21
N ILE A 5 -10.19 -3.41 -3.37
CA ILE A 5 -10.91 -4.03 -4.48
C ILE A 5 -10.41 -5.47 -4.64
N ALA A 6 -11.29 -6.45 -4.55
CA ALA A 6 -10.95 -7.86 -4.67
C ALA A 6 -10.63 -8.26 -6.13
N LEU A 7 -9.70 -9.19 -6.32
CA LEU A 7 -9.39 -9.76 -7.63
C LEU A 7 -10.48 -10.75 -8.08
N CYS A 8 -10.83 -10.72 -9.36
CA CYS A 8 -11.62 -11.77 -9.99
C CYS A 8 -10.69 -12.92 -10.39
N ALA A 9 -10.41 -13.82 -9.45
CA ALA A 9 -9.62 -15.02 -9.73
C ALA A 9 -10.50 -16.07 -10.44
N ILE A 10 -10.58 -15.99 -11.77
CA ILE A 10 -11.11 -17.09 -12.58
C ILE A 10 -9.93 -17.98 -12.95
N THR A 11 -9.92 -19.21 -12.41
CA THR A 11 -8.95 -20.25 -12.79
C THR A 11 -9.22 -20.69 -14.23
N MET A 12 -8.55 -20.05 -15.18
CA MET A 12 -8.61 -20.46 -16.59
C MET A 12 -7.56 -21.53 -16.85
N SER A 13 -7.97 -22.63 -17.48
CA SER A 13 -7.05 -23.65 -18.01
C SER A 13 -6.34 -23.08 -19.23
N PHE A 14 -5.17 -22.45 -19.02
CA PHE A 14 -4.35 -21.89 -20.10
C PHE A 14 -3.67 -23.02 -20.89
N GLY A 15 -4.32 -23.47 -21.96
CA GLY A 15 -3.67 -24.27 -23.00
C GLY A 15 -3.06 -23.35 -24.06
N ALA A 16 -1.78 -23.55 -24.38
CA ALA A 16 -1.07 -23.10 -25.60
C ALA A 16 -0.15 -21.86 -25.58
N TYR A 17 -0.07 -21.03 -24.52
CA TYR A 17 0.90 -19.91 -24.47
C TYR A 17 1.65 -19.87 -23.13
N ALA A 18 2.90 -20.36 -23.13
CA ALA A 18 3.74 -20.42 -21.94
C ALA A 18 3.96 -19.02 -21.32
N SER A 19 4.18 -17.99 -22.14
CA SER A 19 4.37 -16.60 -21.69
C SER A 19 3.12 -16.00 -21.04
N CYS A 20 1.93 -16.22 -21.62
CA CYS A 20 0.65 -15.81 -21.03
C CYS A 20 0.46 -16.40 -19.62
N THR A 21 0.74 -17.70 -19.47
CA THR A 21 0.58 -18.39 -18.18
C THR A 21 1.58 -17.88 -17.14
N GLU A 22 2.83 -17.66 -17.54
CA GLU A 22 3.89 -17.13 -16.68
C GLU A 22 3.56 -15.72 -16.18
N ASP A 23 3.22 -14.80 -17.08
CA ASP A 23 2.87 -13.42 -16.74
C ASP A 23 1.63 -13.34 -15.85
N PHE A 24 0.61 -14.16 -16.14
CA PHE A 24 -0.63 -14.19 -15.36
C PHE A 24 -0.38 -14.71 -13.94
N ASN A 25 0.37 -15.81 -13.80
CA ASN A 25 0.72 -16.36 -12.49
C ASN A 25 1.61 -15.41 -11.68
N LYS A 26 2.54 -14.71 -12.34
CA LYS A 26 3.34 -13.66 -11.72
C LYS A 26 2.45 -12.52 -11.20
N GLY A 27 1.44 -12.10 -11.97
CA GLY A 27 0.46 -11.12 -11.56
C GLY A 27 -0.29 -11.53 -10.28
N ILE A 28 -0.76 -12.79 -10.22
CA ILE A 28 -1.41 -13.34 -9.01
C ILE A 28 -0.45 -13.31 -7.82
N SER A 29 0.77 -13.83 -7.99
CA SER A 29 1.74 -13.90 -6.90
C SER A 29 2.10 -12.53 -6.34
N GLU A 30 2.29 -11.52 -7.20
CA GLU A 30 2.56 -10.15 -6.78
C GLU A 30 1.36 -9.52 -6.07
N TYR A 31 0.13 -9.82 -6.53
CA TYR A 31 -1.07 -9.35 -5.84
C TYR A 31 -1.19 -9.94 -4.43
N GLU A 32 -1.06 -11.26 -4.28
CA GLU A 32 -1.15 -11.92 -2.97
C GLU A 32 -0.08 -11.41 -2.01
N PHE A 33 1.14 -11.24 -2.51
CA PHE A 33 2.24 -10.66 -1.73
C PHE A 33 1.93 -9.21 -1.32
N ALA A 34 1.42 -8.39 -2.23
CA ALA A 34 1.02 -7.02 -1.94
C ALA A 34 -0.07 -6.95 -0.86
N MET A 35 -1.08 -7.83 -0.94
CA MET A 35 -2.16 -7.92 0.05
C MET A 35 -1.63 -8.26 1.43
N ASN A 36 -0.75 -9.26 1.55
CA ASN A 36 -0.15 -9.65 2.83
C ASN A 36 0.60 -8.47 3.50
N TYR A 37 1.39 -7.73 2.71
CA TYR A 37 2.14 -6.59 3.24
C TYR A 37 1.25 -5.39 3.57
N PHE A 38 0.19 -5.18 2.79
CA PHE A 38 -0.77 -4.14 3.13
C PHE A 38 -1.50 -4.46 4.42
N ASP A 39 -1.97 -5.69 4.62
CA ASP A 39 -2.69 -6.09 5.84
C ASP A 39 -1.79 -5.99 7.07
N SER A 40 -0.52 -6.39 6.92
CA SER A 40 0.51 -6.16 7.93
C SER A 40 0.69 -4.66 8.23
N GLY A 41 0.77 -3.82 7.18
CA GLY A 41 0.89 -2.37 7.29
C GLY A 41 -0.31 -1.70 7.98
N ALA A 42 -1.52 -2.16 7.65
CA ALA A 42 -2.78 -1.69 8.23
C ALA A 42 -2.92 -2.11 9.70
N SER A 43 -2.56 -3.35 10.02
CA SER A 43 -2.57 -3.87 11.40
C SER A 43 -1.58 -3.11 12.28
N ALA A 44 -0.37 -2.85 11.77
CA ALA A 44 0.62 -2.04 12.47
C ALA A 44 0.14 -0.58 12.68
N TYR A 45 -0.55 0.01 11.69
CA TYR A 45 -1.15 1.33 11.86
C TYR A 45 -2.18 1.34 12.98
N GLN A 46 -3.08 0.35 12.99
CA GLN A 46 -4.11 0.23 14.02
C GLN A 46 -3.48 0.04 15.41
N ALA A 47 -2.44 -0.79 15.52
CA ALA A 47 -1.69 -0.93 16.77
C ALA A 47 -1.05 0.39 17.25
N ALA A 48 -0.60 1.25 16.34
CA ALA A 48 -0.12 2.58 16.69
C ALA A 48 -1.25 3.49 17.21
N VAL A 49 -2.43 3.43 16.58
CA VAL A 49 -3.62 4.18 17.01
C VAL A 49 -4.09 3.71 18.39
N ASP A 50 -4.14 2.40 18.61
CA ASP A 50 -4.59 1.82 19.88
C ASP A 50 -3.63 2.16 21.02
N GLU A 51 -2.32 2.05 20.79
CA GLU A 51 -1.32 2.50 21.76
C GLU A 51 -1.43 4.00 22.04
N SER A 52 -1.67 4.83 21.01
CA SER A 52 -1.86 6.27 21.18
C SER A 52 -3.10 6.64 21.98
N ARG A 53 -4.16 5.82 21.94
CA ARG A 53 -5.39 5.99 22.73
C ARG A 53 -5.27 5.42 24.14
N GLY A 54 -4.39 4.44 24.33
CA GLY A 54 -4.10 3.82 25.61
C GLY A 54 -3.02 4.59 26.38
N GLN A 55 -1.84 4.00 26.52
CA GLN A 55 -0.74 4.58 27.32
C GLN A 55 -0.01 5.73 26.61
N GLY A 56 -0.16 5.86 25.30
CA GLY A 56 0.48 6.92 24.52
C GLY A 56 2.00 6.83 24.48
N ARG A 57 2.60 5.62 24.63
CA ARG A 57 4.06 5.49 24.65
C ARG A 57 4.62 5.79 23.26
N ARG A 58 5.22 6.96 23.12
CA ARG A 58 5.75 7.46 21.85
C ARG A 58 6.67 6.46 21.14
N SER A 59 7.56 5.77 21.86
CA SER A 59 8.46 4.78 21.27
C SER A 59 7.71 3.62 20.60
N VAL A 60 6.64 3.12 21.23
CA VAL A 60 5.81 2.03 20.72
C VAL A 60 4.97 2.50 19.53
N VAL A 61 4.34 3.67 19.63
CA VAL A 61 3.61 4.30 18.53
C VAL A 61 4.51 4.46 17.30
N CYS A 62 5.73 4.98 17.50
CA CYS A 62 6.68 5.20 16.42
C CYS A 62 7.19 3.90 15.78
N ALA A 63 7.46 2.88 16.58
CA ALA A 63 7.84 1.57 16.06
C ALA A 63 6.73 0.95 15.17
N ASN A 64 5.47 1.09 15.59
CA ASN A 64 4.32 0.59 14.83
C ASN A 64 4.03 1.43 13.57
N LEU A 65 4.16 2.76 13.63
CA LEU A 65 4.04 3.63 12.45
C LEU A 65 5.15 3.38 11.41
N LEU A 66 6.36 3.05 11.87
CA LEU A 66 7.46 2.67 10.98
C LEU A 66 7.13 1.35 10.27
N LYS A 67 6.72 0.31 11.02
CA LYS A 67 6.28 -0.97 10.44
C LYS A 67 5.12 -0.79 9.45
N SER A 68 4.15 0.05 9.80
CA SER A 68 3.02 0.38 8.94
C SER A 68 3.47 0.98 7.61
N THR A 69 4.38 1.96 7.69
CA THR A 69 4.95 2.63 6.51
C THR A 69 5.70 1.63 5.63
N THR A 70 6.50 0.74 6.21
CA THR A 70 7.20 -0.33 5.48
C THR A 70 6.21 -1.29 4.80
N GLY A 71 5.16 -1.72 5.51
CA GLY A 71 4.12 -2.58 4.94
C GLY A 71 3.46 -1.97 3.70
N PHE A 72 3.03 -0.70 3.79
CA PHE A 72 2.42 -0.01 2.66
C PHE A 72 3.39 0.30 1.52
N ASP A 73 4.68 0.57 1.79
CA ASP A 73 5.70 0.74 0.75
C ASP A 73 5.92 -0.55 -0.05
N VAL A 74 6.09 -1.69 0.64
CA VAL A 74 6.25 -2.99 -0.02
C VAL A 74 4.99 -3.35 -0.82
N ALA A 75 3.80 -3.16 -0.24
CA ALA A 75 2.55 -3.38 -0.96
C ALA A 75 2.43 -2.51 -2.23
N THR A 76 2.84 -1.25 -2.16
CA THR A 76 2.85 -0.34 -3.32
C THR A 76 3.75 -0.86 -4.43
N LYS A 77 4.95 -1.34 -4.09
CA LYS A 77 5.88 -1.92 -5.07
C LYS A 77 5.31 -3.18 -5.72
N SER A 78 4.74 -4.09 -4.93
CA SER A 78 4.17 -5.32 -5.49
C SER A 78 2.87 -5.10 -6.27
N PHE A 79 2.00 -4.16 -5.90
CA PHE A 79 0.87 -3.79 -6.79
C PHE A 79 1.33 -3.16 -8.11
N THR A 80 2.46 -2.44 -8.11
CA THR A 80 3.09 -1.96 -9.35
C THR A 80 3.54 -3.14 -10.21
N ASN A 81 4.27 -4.09 -9.63
CA ASN A 81 4.71 -5.30 -10.34
C ASN A 81 3.52 -6.13 -10.84
N CYS A 82 2.45 -6.27 -10.05
CA CYS A 82 1.22 -6.93 -10.45
C CYS A 82 0.61 -6.25 -11.69
N THR A 83 0.51 -4.92 -11.68
CA THR A 83 -0.02 -4.14 -12.81
C THR A 83 0.82 -4.37 -14.08
N SER A 84 2.14 -4.43 -13.94
CA SER A 84 3.04 -4.73 -15.07
C SER A 84 2.87 -6.17 -15.57
N ALA A 85 2.81 -7.16 -14.67
CA ALA A 85 2.68 -8.57 -15.05
C ALA A 85 1.36 -8.86 -15.76
N PHE A 86 0.23 -8.38 -15.24
CA PHE A 86 -1.05 -8.50 -15.94
C PHE A 86 -1.08 -7.67 -17.24
N GLY A 87 -0.37 -6.54 -17.30
CA GLY A 87 -0.18 -5.80 -18.55
C GLY A 87 0.58 -6.60 -19.62
N SER A 88 1.59 -7.37 -19.23
CA SER A 88 2.28 -8.31 -20.12
C SER A 88 1.33 -9.44 -20.56
N ALA A 89 0.57 -10.00 -19.63
CA ALA A 89 -0.43 -11.05 -19.92
C ALA A 89 -1.52 -10.57 -20.89
N VAL A 90 -1.98 -9.32 -20.81
CA VAL A 90 -2.91 -8.74 -21.80
C VAL A 90 -2.37 -8.85 -23.22
N ASN A 91 -1.07 -8.64 -23.40
CA ASN A 91 -0.42 -8.65 -24.71
C ASN A 91 -0.04 -10.06 -25.19
N SER A 92 0.24 -11.00 -24.28
CA SER A 92 0.70 -12.36 -24.60
C SER A 92 -0.43 -13.39 -24.62
N CYS A 93 -1.56 -13.13 -23.95
CA CYS A 93 -2.77 -13.94 -23.99
C CYS A 93 -3.69 -13.54 -25.17
N SER A 94 -4.65 -14.40 -25.51
CA SER A 94 -5.66 -14.14 -26.55
C SER A 94 -7.08 -14.41 -26.05
N GLY A 95 -8.07 -13.83 -26.75
CA GLY A 95 -9.48 -13.99 -26.43
C GLY A 95 -9.83 -13.59 -25.00
N GLN A 96 -10.64 -14.41 -24.33
CA GLN A 96 -11.11 -14.17 -22.97
C GLN A 96 -9.96 -14.04 -21.96
N SER A 97 -8.85 -14.74 -22.18
CA SER A 97 -7.68 -14.67 -21.29
C SER A 97 -7.04 -13.29 -21.25
N SER A 98 -6.97 -12.60 -22.40
CA SER A 98 -6.49 -11.22 -22.47
C SER A 98 -7.45 -10.26 -21.75
N THR A 99 -8.76 -10.45 -21.91
CA THR A 99 -9.78 -9.66 -21.21
C THR A 99 -9.66 -9.77 -19.68
N VAL A 100 -9.58 -11.00 -19.15
CA VAL A 100 -9.44 -11.23 -17.71
C VAL A 100 -8.11 -10.68 -17.18
N ALA A 101 -7.02 -10.80 -17.93
CA ALA A 101 -5.75 -10.15 -17.58
C ALA A 101 -5.91 -8.63 -17.46
N GLY A 102 -6.67 -8.00 -18.37
CA GLY A 102 -6.97 -6.57 -18.32
C GLY A 102 -7.80 -6.16 -17.10
N GLU A 103 -8.81 -6.97 -16.74
CA GLU A 103 -9.60 -6.75 -15.52
C GLU A 103 -8.72 -6.83 -14.26
N ASN A 104 -7.85 -7.84 -14.18
CA ASN A 104 -6.93 -8.00 -13.04
C ASN A 104 -5.86 -6.90 -13.00
N GLN A 105 -5.39 -6.43 -14.15
CA GLN A 105 -4.53 -5.25 -14.24
C GLN A 105 -5.21 -4.02 -13.63
N ALA A 106 -6.48 -3.78 -13.97
CA ALA A 106 -7.26 -2.67 -13.43
C ALA A 106 -7.45 -2.79 -11.90
N VAL A 107 -7.70 -3.99 -11.39
CA VAL A 107 -7.75 -4.26 -9.94
C VAL A 107 -6.41 -3.93 -9.27
N CYS A 108 -5.29 -4.36 -9.83
CA CYS A 108 -3.96 -4.06 -9.29
C CYS A 108 -3.64 -2.55 -9.31
N SER A 109 -4.03 -1.84 -10.36
CA SER A 109 -3.91 -0.38 -10.43
C SER A 109 -4.78 0.34 -9.38
N GLY A 110 -6.01 -0.13 -9.17
CA GLY A 110 -6.89 0.39 -8.12
C GLY A 110 -6.28 0.22 -6.73
N ASN A 111 -5.79 -0.97 -6.42
CA ASN A 111 -5.15 -1.26 -5.14
C ASN A 111 -3.79 -0.56 -4.97
N LEU A 112 -3.03 -0.35 -6.05
CA LEU A 112 -1.82 0.48 -6.05
C LEU A 112 -2.12 1.90 -5.54
N ASN A 113 -3.21 2.52 -6.02
CA ASN A 113 -3.61 3.84 -5.57
C ASN A 113 -4.02 3.83 -4.08
N VAL A 114 -4.73 2.79 -3.64
CA VAL A 114 -5.10 2.61 -2.22
C VAL A 114 -3.84 2.47 -1.35
N ALA A 115 -2.90 1.59 -1.71
CA ALA A 115 -1.64 1.38 -1.00
C ALA A 115 -0.80 2.66 -0.96
N SER A 116 -0.63 3.35 -2.09
CA SER A 116 0.11 4.60 -2.19
C SER A 116 -0.46 5.69 -1.28
N ASN A 117 -1.79 5.79 -1.21
CA ASN A 117 -2.44 6.76 -0.33
C ASN A 117 -2.23 6.42 1.15
N ASN A 118 -2.38 5.15 1.54
CA ASN A 118 -2.13 4.74 2.92
C ASN A 118 -0.65 4.92 3.31
N TYR A 119 0.29 4.61 2.41
CA TYR A 119 1.71 4.89 2.57
C TYR A 119 1.97 6.37 2.86
N ARG A 120 1.44 7.27 2.01
CA ARG A 120 1.60 8.72 2.21
C ARG A 120 1.06 9.18 3.56
N GLN A 121 -0.13 8.72 3.94
CA GLN A 121 -0.74 9.10 5.21
C GLN A 121 0.05 8.55 6.40
N ALA A 122 0.42 7.27 6.38
CA ALA A 122 1.22 6.65 7.44
C ALA A 122 2.59 7.34 7.60
N LEU A 123 3.24 7.67 6.49
CA LEU A 123 4.52 8.40 6.49
C LEU A 123 4.37 9.81 7.06
N LEU A 124 3.31 10.53 6.71
CA LEU A 124 3.02 11.86 7.27
C LEU A 124 2.78 11.78 8.78
N THR A 125 1.97 10.82 9.24
CA THR A 125 1.74 10.57 10.67
C THR A 125 3.06 10.24 11.38
N LEU A 126 3.86 9.33 10.82
CA LEU A 126 5.17 8.96 11.35
C LEU A 126 6.08 10.19 11.51
N LYS A 127 6.21 11.01 10.46
CA LYS A 127 7.02 12.24 10.50
C LYS A 127 6.56 13.18 11.62
N ARG A 128 5.26 13.45 11.70
CA ARG A 128 4.68 14.34 12.71
C ARG A 128 4.86 13.81 14.13
N THR A 129 4.56 12.55 14.36
CA THR A 129 4.58 11.97 15.71
C THR A 129 6.02 11.70 16.21
N CYS A 130 6.90 11.26 15.31
CA CYS A 130 8.17 10.63 15.71
C CYS A 130 9.39 11.50 15.42
N PHE A 131 9.29 12.45 14.50
CA PHE A 131 10.44 13.22 14.03
C PHE A 131 10.27 14.74 14.16
N ILE A 132 9.14 15.25 14.65
CA ILE A 132 9.08 16.65 15.10
C ILE A 132 10.02 16.81 16.30
N SER A 133 11.08 17.60 16.10
CA SER A 133 11.98 18.01 17.16
C SER A 133 11.37 19.17 17.95
N LYS A 134 11.70 19.30 19.24
CA LYS A 134 11.29 20.43 20.09
C LYS A 134 11.61 21.81 19.47
N LYS A 135 12.55 21.91 18.52
CA LYS A 135 12.92 23.16 17.86
C LYS A 135 11.85 23.70 16.91
N SER A 136 10.98 22.83 16.36
CA SER A 136 9.90 23.24 15.44
C SER A 136 8.62 23.66 16.17
N ALA A 137 8.38 23.13 17.38
CA ALA A 137 7.23 23.50 18.19
C ALA A 137 7.37 24.91 18.81
N VAL A 138 8.61 25.39 18.97
CA VAL A 138 8.89 26.74 19.50
C VAL A 138 8.75 27.81 18.42
N SER A 139 9.02 27.51 17.13
CA SER A 139 8.85 28.51 16.07
C SER A 139 7.39 28.78 15.72
N GLU A 140 6.52 27.76 15.76
CA GLU A 140 5.07 27.95 15.53
C GLU A 140 4.40 28.75 16.66
N ILE A 141 4.87 28.64 17.90
CA ILE A 141 4.37 29.43 19.04
C ILE A 141 4.91 30.87 18.98
N GLN A 142 6.16 31.08 18.53
CA GLN A 142 6.74 32.41 18.43
C GLN A 142 6.07 33.24 17.32
N GLU A 143 5.73 32.63 16.18
CA GLU A 143 4.99 33.32 15.11
C GLU A 143 3.57 33.72 15.52
N GLU A 144 2.90 32.93 16.39
CA GLU A 144 1.61 33.30 16.96
C GLU A 144 1.71 34.47 17.95
N ILE A 145 2.78 34.52 18.76
CA ILE A 145 3.03 35.60 19.72
C ILE A 145 3.43 36.91 19.02
N ASP A 146 4.32 36.84 18.03
CA ASP A 146 4.80 38.01 17.27
C ASP A 146 3.72 38.61 16.34
N SER A 147 2.58 37.93 16.18
CA SER A 147 1.41 38.43 15.42
C SER A 147 0.37 39.16 16.28
N ILE A 148 0.59 39.22 17.60
CA ILE A 148 -0.30 39.83 18.60
C ILE A 148 0.29 41.13 19.20
N GLU A 149 1.57 41.44 18.91
CA GLU A 149 2.19 42.76 19.16
C GLU A 149 2.17 43.65 17.92
#